data_AF-A0A3B0C9W7-F1
#
_entry.id   AF-A0A3B0C9W7-F1
#
_cell.length_a   1.000
_cell.length_b   1.000
_cell.length_c   1.000
_cell.angle_alpha   90.00
_cell.angle_beta   90.00
_cell.angle_gamma   90.00
#
_symmetry.space_group_name_H-M   'P 1'
#
loop_
_entity.id
_entity.type
_entity.pdbx_description
1 polymer ?
#
loop_
_entity_poly.entity_id
_entity_poly.type
_entity_poly.pdbx_seq_one_letter_code
_entity_poly.pdbx_strand_id
1 'polypeptide(L)'
;MNRFIKVLRIIGQVLVLSSITLLAYPLIELKIPGKRIFTDQGQIGMSVFGALFFIIASGLLLNSIIMFTQNHWRNYRLIASIIIVILVFLVILPRENYVKSVLGKPKLSFNRINKNEKYATATIKIRLFNNGRFLSETYDAHLNNENMGNYTFENGNLSLDFHNEKPEYMGTELKIINDTLSCLNCTEKVKLI
;
A
#
# COMPACT_ATOMS: atom_id res chain seq x y z
N MET A 1 -25.79 20.57 -33.98
CA MET A 1 -25.38 20.56 -32.55
C MET A 1 -24.31 21.61 -32.33
N ASN A 2 -24.59 22.61 -31.49
CA ASN A 2 -23.73 23.79 -31.30
C ASN A 2 -22.31 23.40 -30.87
N ARG A 3 -21.27 24.06 -31.40
CA ARG A 3 -19.85 23.76 -31.12
C ARG A 3 -19.58 23.77 -29.61
N PHE A 4 -20.23 24.68 -28.90
CA PHE A 4 -20.20 24.80 -27.45
C PHE A 4 -20.65 23.52 -26.72
N ILE A 5 -21.77 22.91 -27.15
CA ILE A 5 -22.32 21.69 -26.52
C ILE A 5 -21.35 20.51 -26.69
N LYS A 6 -20.66 20.41 -27.84
CA LYS A 6 -19.66 19.37 -28.08
C LYS A 6 -18.45 19.52 -27.14
N VAL A 7 -17.95 20.74 -26.97
CA VAL A 7 -16.81 21.03 -26.10
C VAL A 7 -17.14 20.76 -24.63
N LEU A 8 -18.28 21.26 -24.15
CA LEU A 8 -18.74 21.05 -22.78
C LEU A 8 -18.85 19.55 -22.44
N ARG A 9 -19.36 18.78 -23.41
CA ARG A 9 -19.47 17.33 -23.34
C ARG A 9 -18.12 16.62 -23.19
N ILE A 10 -17.11 17.02 -23.96
CA ILE A 10 -15.75 16.45 -23.85
C ILE A 10 -15.15 16.77 -22.48
N ILE A 11 -15.28 18.03 -22.03
CA ILE A 11 -14.78 18.45 -20.72
C ILE A 11 -15.43 17.61 -19.61
N GLY A 12 -16.76 17.42 -19.65
CA GLY A 12 -17.47 16.60 -18.66
C GLY A 12 -16.96 15.17 -18.60
N GLN A 13 -16.68 14.55 -19.75
CA GLN A 13 -16.13 13.19 -19.80
C GLN A 13 -14.71 13.09 -19.24
N VAL A 14 -13.86 14.08 -19.51
CA VAL A 14 -12.50 14.15 -18.97
C VAL A 14 -12.57 14.32 -17.46
N LEU A 15 -13.43 15.22 -16.96
CA LEU A 15 -13.62 15.43 -15.52
C LEU A 15 -14.04 14.14 -14.81
N VAL A 16 -15.00 13.40 -15.37
CA VAL A 16 -15.45 12.11 -14.79
C VAL A 16 -14.30 11.11 -14.70
N LEU A 17 -13.49 10.96 -15.76
CA LEU A 17 -12.33 10.05 -15.76
C LEU A 17 -11.24 10.51 -14.79
N SER A 18 -10.99 11.81 -14.70
CA SER A 18 -10.05 12.36 -13.73
C SER A 18 -10.51 12.13 -12.29
N SER A 19 -11.80 12.32 -12.01
CA SER A 19 -12.38 12.09 -10.68
C SER A 19 -12.28 10.63 -10.25
N ILE A 20 -12.64 9.67 -11.10
CA ILE A 20 -12.52 8.23 -10.74
C ILE A 20 -11.05 7.84 -10.52
N THR A 21 -10.13 8.41 -11.29
CA THR A 21 -8.68 8.16 -11.12
C THR A 21 -8.17 8.73 -9.79
N LEU A 22 -8.62 9.93 -9.42
CA LEU A 22 -8.30 10.56 -8.15
C LEU A 22 -8.83 9.74 -6.96
N LEU A 23 -10.02 9.14 -7.11
CA LEU A 23 -10.58 8.21 -6.11
C LEU A 23 -9.81 6.88 -6.06
N ALA A 24 -9.29 6.39 -7.19
CA ALA A 24 -8.49 5.16 -7.17
C ALA A 24 -7.11 5.36 -6.51
N TYR A 25 -6.53 6.55 -6.65
CA TYR A 25 -5.16 6.84 -6.26
C TYR A 25 -4.81 6.44 -4.81
N PRO A 26 -5.50 6.90 -3.75
CA PRO A 26 -5.12 6.54 -2.38
C PRO A 26 -5.29 5.04 -2.08
N LEU A 27 -6.26 4.36 -2.73
CA LEU A 27 -6.46 2.92 -2.60
C LEU A 27 -5.30 2.12 -3.21
N ILE A 28 -4.72 2.63 -4.29
CA ILE A 28 -3.54 2.05 -4.95
C ILE A 28 -2.28 2.39 -4.15
N GLU A 29 -2.15 3.63 -3.67
CA GLU A 29 -0.97 4.11 -2.94
C GLU A 29 -0.70 3.29 -1.66
N LEU A 30 -1.74 2.92 -0.91
CA LEU A 30 -1.60 2.07 0.28
C LEU A 30 -1.05 0.67 0.01
N LYS A 31 -1.03 0.23 -1.26
CA LYS A 31 -0.43 -1.05 -1.64
C LYS A 31 1.07 -0.95 -1.86
N ILE A 32 1.59 0.26 -2.05
CA ILE A 32 3.01 0.49 -2.27
C ILE A 32 3.78 0.17 -0.96
N PRO A 33 4.81 -0.70 -1.01
CA PRO A 33 5.63 -0.99 0.16
C PRO A 33 6.25 0.28 0.74
N GLY A 34 6.21 0.44 2.06
CA GLY A 34 6.76 1.60 2.76
C GLY A 34 5.87 2.85 2.76
N LYS A 35 4.63 2.75 2.24
CA LYS A 35 3.64 3.85 2.26
C LYS A 35 2.42 3.56 3.12
N ARG A 36 2.40 2.44 3.82
CA ARG A 36 1.22 1.99 4.57
C ARG A 36 1.20 2.63 5.96
N ILE A 37 0.66 3.85 6.02
CA ILE A 37 0.51 4.63 7.26
C ILE A 37 -0.98 4.87 7.50
N PHE A 38 -1.54 4.33 8.58
CA PHE A 38 -2.96 4.50 8.88
C PHE A 38 -3.28 4.27 10.36
N THR A 39 -4.29 4.96 10.85
CA THR A 39 -4.93 4.69 12.15
C THR A 39 -6.14 3.77 11.95
N ASP A 40 -6.70 3.24 13.03
CA ASP A 40 -7.93 2.42 12.97
C ASP A 40 -9.09 3.18 12.29
N GLN A 41 -9.25 4.48 12.63
CA GLN A 41 -10.22 5.35 11.96
C GLN A 41 -9.89 5.54 10.47
N GLY A 42 -8.61 5.68 10.14
CA GLY A 42 -8.15 5.75 8.75
C GLY A 42 -8.49 4.48 7.96
N GLN A 43 -8.37 3.30 8.56
CA GLN A 43 -8.72 2.03 7.92
C GLN A 43 -10.21 1.91 7.63
N ILE A 44 -11.07 2.33 8.56
CA ILE A 44 -12.53 2.38 8.35
C ILE A 44 -12.84 3.36 7.21
N GLY A 45 -12.24 4.55 7.23
CA GLY A 45 -12.38 5.55 6.17
C GLY A 45 -11.99 4.99 4.79
N MET A 46 -10.86 4.31 4.69
CA MET A 46 -10.41 3.68 3.44
C MET A 46 -11.34 2.56 2.96
N SER A 47 -11.99 1.85 3.88
CA SER A 47 -12.98 0.81 3.53
C SER A 47 -14.24 1.43 2.92
N VAL A 48 -14.76 2.50 3.53
CA VAL A 48 -15.90 3.27 2.97
C VAL A 48 -15.53 3.88 1.63
N PHE A 49 -14.33 4.46 1.52
CA PHE A 49 -13.81 5.04 0.29
C PHE A 49 -13.68 4.00 -0.83
N GLY A 50 -13.21 2.80 -0.51
CA GLY A 50 -13.17 1.65 -1.42
C GLY A 50 -14.57 1.26 -1.90
N ALA A 51 -15.55 1.15 -1.01
CA ALA A 51 -16.93 0.85 -1.39
C ALA A 51 -17.52 1.90 -2.34
N LEU A 52 -17.32 3.18 -2.07
CA LEU A 52 -17.73 4.29 -2.93
C LEU A 52 -17.07 4.19 -4.32
N PHE A 53 -15.76 3.92 -4.37
CA PHE A 53 -15.04 3.71 -5.62
C PHE A 53 -15.67 2.59 -6.45
N PHE A 54 -15.98 1.44 -5.86
CA PHE A 54 -16.59 0.32 -6.59
C PHE A 54 -18.00 0.62 -7.10
N ILE A 55 -18.82 1.33 -6.32
CA ILE A 55 -20.17 1.74 -6.75
C ILE A 55 -20.07 2.65 -7.98
N ILE A 56 -19.21 3.68 -7.91
CA ILE A 56 -19.05 4.65 -9.01
C ILE A 56 -18.42 3.97 -10.23
N ALA A 57 -17.36 3.17 -10.05
CA ALA A 57 -16.69 2.46 -11.13
C ALA A 57 -17.65 1.53 -11.87
N SER A 58 -18.48 0.78 -11.13
CA SER A 58 -19.49 -0.12 -11.70
C SER A 58 -20.54 0.66 -12.51
N GLY A 59 -21.05 1.77 -11.97
CA GLY A 59 -21.98 2.64 -12.69
C GLY A 59 -21.39 3.24 -13.98
N LEU A 60 -20.13 3.71 -13.93
CA LEU A 60 -19.44 4.23 -15.10
C LEU A 60 -19.16 3.16 -16.16
N LEU A 61 -18.81 1.94 -15.74
CA LEU A 61 -18.57 0.82 -16.62
C LEU A 61 -19.86 0.38 -17.32
N LEU A 62 -20.96 0.20 -16.56
CA LEU A 62 -22.29 -0.11 -17.12
C LEU A 62 -22.75 0.96 -18.11
N ASN A 63 -22.68 2.23 -17.71
CA ASN A 63 -23.02 3.36 -18.60
C ASN A 63 -22.15 3.36 -19.87
N SER A 64 -20.87 3.05 -19.74
CA SER A 64 -19.96 3.02 -20.89
C SER A 64 -20.26 1.87 -21.84
N ILE A 65 -20.63 0.70 -21.32
CA ILE A 65 -21.05 -0.46 -22.12
C ILE A 65 -22.36 -0.15 -22.86
N ILE A 66 -23.38 0.39 -22.18
CA ILE A 66 -24.67 0.75 -22.80
C ILE A 66 -24.48 1.78 -23.92
N MET A 67 -23.67 2.80 -23.67
CA MET A 67 -23.40 3.83 -24.68
C MET A 67 -22.55 3.30 -25.85
N PHE A 68 -21.67 2.34 -25.58
CA PHE A 68 -20.89 1.66 -26.61
C PHE A 68 -21.78 0.84 -27.55
N THR A 69 -22.77 0.09 -27.02
CA THR A 69 -23.72 -0.69 -27.85
C THR A 69 -24.63 0.22 -28.68
N GLN A 70 -24.92 1.44 -28.19
CA GLN A 70 -25.64 2.48 -28.93
C GLN A 70 -24.76 3.23 -29.96
N ASN A 71 -23.50 2.82 -30.14
CA ASN A 71 -22.51 3.46 -31.01
C ASN A 71 -22.26 4.95 -30.67
N HIS A 72 -22.57 5.37 -29.44
CA HIS A 72 -22.40 6.74 -28.98
C HIS A 72 -21.00 6.95 -28.41
N TRP A 73 -20.14 7.64 -29.17
CA TRP A 73 -18.74 7.94 -28.80
C TRP A 73 -17.93 6.69 -28.50
N ARG A 74 -18.04 5.72 -29.40
CA ARG A 74 -17.48 4.37 -29.28
C ARG A 74 -16.01 4.35 -28.82
N ASN A 75 -15.14 5.16 -29.43
CA ASN A 75 -13.72 5.21 -29.07
C ASN A 75 -13.48 5.68 -27.63
N TYR A 76 -14.20 6.73 -27.21
CA TYR A 76 -14.11 7.22 -25.83
C TYR A 76 -14.60 6.16 -24.84
N ARG A 77 -15.75 5.51 -25.12
CA ARG A 77 -16.31 4.48 -24.24
C ARG A 77 -15.41 3.27 -24.10
N LEU A 78 -14.73 2.88 -25.17
CA LEU A 78 -13.73 1.82 -25.14
C LEU A 78 -12.55 2.18 -24.22
N ILE A 79 -11.96 3.36 -24.43
CA ILE A 79 -10.83 3.85 -23.61
C ILE A 79 -11.24 3.98 -22.14
N ALA A 80 -12.39 4.59 -21.86
CA ALA A 80 -12.90 4.75 -20.50
C ALA A 80 -13.11 3.39 -19.82
N SER A 81 -13.66 2.41 -20.53
CA SER A 81 -13.85 1.05 -20.00
C SER A 81 -12.51 0.38 -19.68
N ILE A 82 -11.52 0.48 -20.57
CA ILE A 82 -10.16 -0.05 -20.33
C ILE A 82 -9.54 0.59 -19.09
N ILE A 83 -9.61 1.92 -18.95
CA ILE A 83 -9.09 2.64 -17.79
C ILE A 83 -9.77 2.15 -16.51
N ILE A 84 -11.10 2.08 -16.49
CA ILE A 84 -11.85 1.63 -15.31
C ILE A 84 -11.47 0.19 -14.94
N VAL A 85 -11.35 -0.71 -15.91
CA VAL A 85 -10.93 -2.10 -15.67
C VAL A 85 -9.53 -2.16 -15.07
N ILE A 86 -8.58 -1.37 -15.59
CA ILE A 86 -7.22 -1.29 -15.04
C ILE A 86 -7.23 -0.75 -13.61
N LEU A 87 -7.98 0.33 -13.35
CA LEU A 87 -8.09 0.90 -12.01
C LEU A 87 -8.70 -0.10 -11.02
N VAL A 88 -9.80 -0.75 -11.39
CA VAL A 88 -10.44 -1.79 -10.58
C VAL A 88 -9.48 -2.95 -10.31
N PHE A 89 -8.74 -3.41 -11.33
CA PHE A 89 -7.73 -4.44 -11.18
C PHE A 89 -6.65 -4.02 -10.18
N LEU A 90 -6.10 -2.81 -10.30
CA LEU A 90 -5.08 -2.30 -9.37
C LEU A 90 -5.63 -2.17 -7.95
N VAL A 91 -6.89 -1.75 -7.78
CA VAL A 91 -7.56 -1.63 -6.47
C VAL A 91 -7.91 -2.98 -5.85
N ILE A 92 -8.13 -4.05 -6.64
CA ILE A 92 -8.40 -5.40 -6.14
C ILE A 92 -7.10 -6.21 -5.93
N LEU A 93 -6.04 -5.94 -6.70
CA LEU A 93 -4.79 -6.70 -6.68
C LEU A 93 -4.28 -6.94 -5.25
N PRO A 94 -4.16 -8.20 -4.78
CA PRO A 94 -3.71 -8.47 -3.42
C PRO A 94 -2.36 -7.81 -3.15
N ARG A 95 -2.26 -7.07 -2.05
CA ARG A 95 -1.04 -6.32 -1.69
C ARG A 95 0.19 -7.21 -1.67
N GLU A 96 0.08 -8.41 -1.13
CA GLU A 96 1.20 -9.37 -1.06
C GLU A 96 1.76 -9.73 -2.44
N ASN A 97 0.95 -9.72 -3.49
CA ASN A 97 1.43 -9.94 -4.86
C ASN A 97 2.24 -8.72 -5.34
N TYR A 98 1.78 -7.50 -5.03
CA TYR A 98 2.50 -6.27 -5.34
C TYR A 98 3.84 -6.19 -4.58
N VAL A 99 3.85 -6.47 -3.28
CA VAL A 99 5.05 -6.53 -2.44
C VAL A 99 6.05 -7.53 -3.00
N LYS A 100 5.60 -8.75 -3.37
CA LYS A 100 6.48 -9.76 -3.98
C LYS A 100 7.04 -9.32 -5.33
N SER A 101 6.25 -8.60 -6.14
CA SER A 101 6.71 -8.07 -7.43
C SER A 101 7.78 -6.99 -7.27
N VAL A 102 7.70 -6.17 -6.22
CA VAL A 102 8.62 -5.03 -6.00
C VAL A 102 9.85 -5.42 -5.18
N LEU A 103 9.67 -6.24 -4.14
CA LEU A 103 10.70 -6.59 -3.17
C LEU A 103 11.22 -8.02 -3.34
N GLY A 104 10.58 -8.87 -4.13
CA GLY A 104 10.99 -10.27 -4.31
C GLY A 104 10.38 -11.22 -3.27
N LYS A 105 11.02 -12.38 -3.08
CA LYS A 105 10.52 -13.40 -2.15
C LYS A 105 11.00 -13.08 -0.72
N PRO A 106 10.13 -13.17 0.30
CA PRO A 106 10.57 -13.02 1.68
C PRO A 106 11.55 -14.15 2.02
N LYS A 107 12.70 -13.77 2.58
CA LYS A 107 13.76 -14.68 3.04
C LYS A 107 13.56 -15.02 4.52
N LEU A 108 13.30 -14.02 5.34
CA LEU A 108 13.08 -14.16 6.79
C LEU A 108 11.97 -13.19 7.24
N SER A 109 11.18 -13.61 8.21
CA SER A 109 10.16 -12.77 8.85
C SER A 109 10.30 -12.93 10.36
N PHE A 110 10.30 -11.82 11.06
CA PHE A 110 10.47 -11.77 12.51
C PHE A 110 9.31 -10.97 13.11
N ASN A 111 8.66 -11.49 14.15
CA ASN A 111 7.55 -10.82 14.82
C ASN A 111 7.87 -10.57 16.31
N ARG A 112 7.54 -9.38 16.80
CA ARG A 112 7.54 -9.06 18.24
C ARG A 112 6.13 -9.11 18.80
N ILE A 113 5.97 -9.65 20.01
CA ILE A 113 4.90 -9.25 20.92
C ILE A 113 5.61 -8.68 22.15
N ASN A 114 5.54 -7.36 22.35
CA ASN A 114 6.21 -6.74 23.49
C ASN A 114 5.49 -7.12 24.78
N LYS A 115 6.16 -7.80 25.72
CA LYS A 115 5.59 -8.20 27.02
C LYS A 115 5.89 -7.21 28.15
N ASN A 116 6.63 -6.13 27.90
CA ASN A 116 6.93 -5.13 28.93
C ASN A 116 5.78 -4.14 29.09
N GLU A 117 5.30 -3.98 30.34
CA GLU A 117 4.11 -3.21 30.73
C GLU A 117 4.10 -1.74 30.27
N LYS A 118 5.27 -1.13 30.02
CA LYS A 118 5.40 0.28 29.62
C LYS A 118 5.15 0.52 28.11
N TYR A 119 5.29 -0.52 27.28
CA TYR A 119 5.18 -0.47 25.81
C TYR A 119 4.43 -1.70 25.26
N ALA A 120 3.55 -2.29 26.08
CA ALA A 120 2.93 -3.59 25.89
C ALA A 120 2.04 -3.72 24.63
N THR A 121 1.87 -2.65 23.87
CA THR A 121 0.95 -2.58 22.73
C THR A 121 1.64 -2.50 21.37
N ALA A 122 2.97 -2.28 21.31
CA ALA A 122 3.68 -2.16 20.04
C ALA A 122 4.12 -3.53 19.47
N THR A 123 3.56 -3.90 18.32
CA THR A 123 3.95 -5.07 17.53
C THR A 123 4.88 -4.61 16.41
N ILE A 124 6.05 -5.24 16.28
CA ILE A 124 6.99 -4.96 15.19
C ILE A 124 7.17 -6.23 14.37
N LYS A 125 7.01 -6.12 13.07
CA LYS A 125 7.25 -7.18 12.10
C LYS A 125 8.30 -6.75 11.10
N ILE A 126 9.39 -7.50 10.97
CA ILE A 126 10.43 -7.25 9.98
C ILE A 126 10.42 -8.37 8.97
N ARG A 127 10.33 -8.02 7.68
CA ARG A 127 10.49 -8.94 6.56
C ARG A 127 11.75 -8.58 5.79
N LEU A 128 12.68 -9.52 5.68
CA LEU A 128 13.88 -9.40 4.86
C LEU A 128 13.63 -10.08 3.52
N PHE A 129 14.03 -9.44 2.43
CA PHE A 129 13.84 -9.96 1.08
C PHE A 129 15.18 -10.36 0.45
N ASN A 130 15.12 -11.25 -0.53
CA ASN A 130 16.29 -11.79 -1.21
C ASN A 130 17.07 -10.77 -2.07
N ASN A 131 16.50 -9.61 -2.38
CA ASN A 131 17.16 -8.52 -3.11
C ASN A 131 17.91 -7.52 -2.21
N GLY A 132 18.12 -7.85 -0.93
CA GLY A 132 18.79 -6.95 0.03
C GLY A 132 17.90 -5.82 0.55
N ARG A 133 16.59 -5.85 0.30
CA ARG A 133 15.63 -4.89 0.87
C ARG A 133 14.89 -5.47 2.07
N PHE A 134 14.40 -4.61 2.95
CA PHE A 134 13.53 -4.99 4.05
C PHE A 134 12.26 -4.14 4.09
N LEU A 135 11.26 -4.68 4.79
CA LEU A 135 10.04 -3.99 5.15
C LEU A 135 9.79 -4.20 6.64
N SER A 136 9.61 -3.11 7.38
CA SER A 136 9.24 -3.14 8.80
C SER A 136 7.85 -2.56 8.98
N GLU A 137 6.96 -3.32 9.62
CA GLU A 137 5.62 -2.89 10.02
C GLU A 137 5.62 -2.71 11.54
N THR A 138 5.27 -1.52 12.00
CA THR A 138 5.06 -1.21 13.41
C THR A 138 3.59 -0.92 13.62
N TYR A 139 2.96 -1.65 14.53
CA TYR A 139 1.61 -1.37 14.99
C TYR A 139 1.67 -0.99 16.46
N ASP A 140 1.31 0.24 16.80
CA ASP A 140 0.97 0.60 18.17
C ASP A 140 -0.55 0.86 18.29
N ALA A 141 -1.03 1.20 19.48
CA ALA A 141 -2.45 1.46 19.74
C ALA A 141 -3.04 2.68 18.98
N HIS A 142 -2.20 3.47 18.32
CA HIS A 142 -2.56 4.73 17.66
C HIS A 142 -2.28 4.72 16.16
N LEU A 143 -1.22 4.06 15.71
CA LEU A 143 -0.73 4.15 14.34
C LEU A 143 -0.11 2.84 13.85
N ASN A 144 -0.55 2.41 12.66
CA ASN A 144 0.22 1.51 11.83
C ASN A 144 1.19 2.32 10.98
N ASN A 145 2.48 2.02 11.07
CA ASN A 145 3.51 2.59 10.22
C ASN A 145 4.29 1.48 9.51
N GLU A 146 4.63 1.73 8.26
CA GLU A 146 5.42 0.81 7.45
C GLU A 146 6.61 1.54 6.87
N ASN A 147 7.80 1.01 7.12
CA ASN A 147 9.05 1.56 6.64
C ASN A 147 9.75 0.52 5.76
N MET A 148 10.57 1.01 4.85
CA MET A 148 11.36 0.17 3.96
C MET A 148 12.79 0.69 3.89
N GLY A 149 13.68 -0.17 3.41
CA GLY A 149 15.08 0.18 3.26
C GLY A 149 15.91 -0.97 2.72
N ASN A 150 17.22 -0.82 2.83
CA ASN A 150 18.18 -1.85 2.48
C ASN A 150 18.76 -2.49 3.74
N TYR A 151 19.22 -3.73 3.64
CA TYR A 151 19.91 -4.40 4.71
C TYR A 151 21.20 -5.06 4.24
N THR A 152 22.17 -5.12 5.14
CA THR A 152 23.36 -5.94 4.99
C THR A 152 23.39 -6.98 6.10
N PHE A 153 23.87 -8.18 5.77
CA PHE A 153 23.98 -9.28 6.73
C PHE A 153 25.38 -9.87 6.67
N GLU A 154 26.17 -9.61 7.70
CA GLU A 154 27.57 -10.04 7.80
C GLU A 154 27.84 -10.60 9.20
N ASN A 155 28.45 -11.79 9.27
CA ASN A 155 28.88 -12.41 10.52
C ASN A 155 27.79 -12.52 11.61
N GLY A 156 26.53 -12.70 11.22
CA GLY A 156 25.39 -12.78 12.14
C GLY A 156 24.80 -11.43 12.56
N ASN A 157 25.40 -10.32 12.13
CA ASN A 157 24.90 -8.97 12.34
C ASN A 157 24.10 -8.51 11.13
N LEU A 158 22.93 -7.93 11.40
CA LEU A 158 22.02 -7.34 10.45
C LEU A 158 22.06 -5.81 10.65
N SER A 159 22.46 -5.08 9.61
CA SER A 159 22.39 -3.62 9.58
C SER A 159 21.25 -3.18 8.68
N LEU A 160 20.45 -2.22 9.12
CA LEU A 160 19.30 -1.68 8.42
C LEU A 160 19.50 -0.21 8.08
N ASP A 161 19.32 0.11 6.81
CA ASP A 161 19.36 1.47 6.26
C ASP A 161 17.97 1.86 5.77
N PHE A 162 17.30 2.75 6.50
CA PHE A 162 15.92 3.15 6.22
C PHE A 162 15.87 4.22 5.12
N HIS A 163 15.04 4.02 4.10
CA HIS A 163 14.77 5.07 3.10
C HIS A 163 13.88 6.19 3.64
N ASN A 164 13.03 5.85 4.61
CA ASN A 164 12.11 6.77 5.27
C ASN A 164 12.57 7.00 6.72
N GLU A 165 11.81 7.79 7.47
CA GLU A 165 12.09 8.03 8.89
C GLU A 165 12.20 6.72 9.69
N LYS A 166 13.21 6.64 10.55
CA LYS A 166 13.47 5.47 11.38
C LYS A 166 12.35 5.31 12.44
N PRO A 167 11.81 4.11 12.67
CA PRO A 167 10.85 3.88 13.74
C PRO A 167 11.46 4.18 15.11
N GLU A 168 10.68 4.76 16.01
CA GLU A 168 11.10 5.06 17.38
C GLU A 168 11.54 3.79 18.13
N TYR A 169 10.79 2.70 17.97
CA TYR A 169 10.96 1.45 18.70
C TYR A 169 11.95 0.47 18.04
N MET A 170 12.67 0.90 17.01
CA MET A 170 13.54 0.04 16.22
C MET A 170 14.92 0.68 16.00
N GLY A 171 15.94 -0.11 16.31
CA GLY A 171 17.33 0.20 16.03
C GLY A 171 17.72 -0.17 14.60
N THR A 172 18.91 0.26 14.20
CA THR A 172 19.49 -0.06 12.88
C THR A 172 20.43 -1.26 12.94
N GLU A 173 20.96 -1.59 14.12
CA GLU A 173 21.92 -2.67 14.29
C GLU A 173 21.31 -3.80 15.12
N LEU A 174 21.29 -4.98 14.51
CA LEU A 174 20.57 -6.14 14.98
C LEU A 174 21.49 -7.36 14.90
N LYS A 175 21.31 -8.35 15.76
CA LYS A 175 22.02 -9.62 15.73
C LYS A 175 21.05 -10.78 15.72
N ILE A 176 21.23 -11.71 14.80
CA ILE A 176 20.41 -12.92 14.74
C ILE A 176 21.10 -14.02 15.53
N ILE A 177 20.44 -14.52 16.58
CA ILE A 177 20.93 -15.60 17.45
C ILE A 177 19.81 -16.63 17.59
N ASN A 178 20.00 -17.86 17.10
CA ASN A 178 19.04 -18.97 17.21
C ASN A 178 17.60 -18.56 16.81
N ASP A 179 17.45 -18.07 15.58
CA ASP A 179 16.19 -17.55 15.02
C ASP A 179 15.58 -16.35 15.77
N THR A 180 16.32 -15.78 16.73
CA THR A 180 15.86 -14.63 17.49
C THR A 180 16.66 -13.39 17.14
N LEU A 181 15.95 -12.31 16.87
CA LEU A 181 16.56 -11.06 16.43
C LEU A 181 16.71 -10.14 17.65
N SER A 182 17.96 -9.86 18.03
CA SER A 182 18.34 -9.03 19.17
C SER A 182 18.80 -7.67 18.70
N CYS A 183 18.18 -6.59 19.19
CA CYS A 183 18.62 -5.25 18.86
C CYS A 183 19.86 -4.84 19.68
N LEU A 184 20.91 -4.40 19.00
CA LEU A 184 22.18 -4.00 19.62
C LEU A 184 22.18 -2.53 20.03
N ASN A 185 21.47 -1.68 19.30
CA ASN A 185 21.43 -0.23 19.51
C ASN A 185 20.02 0.31 19.83
N CYS A 186 19.13 -0.55 20.31
CA CYS A 186 17.82 -0.12 20.84
C CYS A 186 17.95 0.25 22.32
N THR A 187 17.10 1.17 22.76
CA THR A 187 16.87 1.47 24.19
C THR A 187 16.38 0.26 24.99
N GLU A 188 15.77 -0.74 24.32
CA GLU A 188 15.36 -2.01 24.94
C GLU A 188 15.88 -3.22 24.17
N LYS A 189 16.23 -4.31 24.88
CA LYS A 189 16.56 -5.60 24.26
C LYS A 189 15.31 -6.20 23.63
N VAL A 190 15.12 -5.96 22.34
CA VAL A 190 14.06 -6.59 21.55
C VAL A 190 14.46 -8.02 21.24
N LYS A 191 13.55 -8.98 21.43
CA LYS A 191 13.69 -10.35 20.94
C LYS A 191 12.55 -10.60 19.97
N LEU A 192 12.85 -10.66 18.68
CA LEU A 192 11.85 -11.08 17.68
C LEU A 192 11.96 -12.60 17.50
N ILE A 193 10.82 -13.28 17.33
CA ILE A 193 10.71 -14.72 17.03
C ILE A 193 10.11 -14.87 15.63
#